data_AF-A0A532EFU4-F1
#
_entry.id   AF-A0A532EFU4-F1
#
_cell.length_a   1.000
_cell.length_b   1.000
_cell.length_c   1.000
_cell.angle_alpha   90.00
_cell.angle_beta   90.00
_cell.angle_gamma   90.00
#
_symmetry.space_group_name_H-M   'P 1'
#
loop_
_entity.id
_entity.type
_entity.pdbx_description
1 polymer ?
#
loop_
_entity_poly.entity_id
_entity_poly.type
_entity_poly.pdbx_seq_one_letter_code
_entity_poly.pdbx_strand_id
1 'polypeptide(L)'
;MTRYILAAIAGIWMADGLALLTVPLLVIKRVQESLLNSPQLLRWEAVGIGLGAILILWSGPIPYQPLWWITGGAMIIKGCFLTWGPAAWRTPLLDWCFAREAIDYRFFGLWLCMLAVLLLHALGLLHR
;
A
#
# COMPACT_ATOMS: atom_id res chain seq x y z
N MET A 1 -4.39 20.46 8.19
CA MET A 1 -4.73 19.04 8.48
C MET A 1 -4.35 18.10 7.34
N THR A 2 -4.78 18.38 6.10
CA THR A 2 -4.49 17.60 4.88
C THR A 2 -3.03 17.12 4.74
N ARG A 3 -2.05 18.02 4.95
CA ARG A 3 -0.62 17.69 4.86
C ARG A 3 -0.17 16.61 5.85
N TYR A 4 -0.71 16.60 7.08
CA TYR A 4 -0.34 15.62 8.10
C TYR A 4 -0.88 14.24 7.77
N ILE A 5 -2.08 14.16 7.19
CA ILE A 5 -2.68 12.89 6.78
C ILE A 5 -1.92 12.30 5.59
N LEU A 6 -1.56 13.12 4.60
CA LEU A 6 -0.72 12.67 3.47
C LEU A 6 0.68 12.26 3.95
N ALA A 7 1.26 12.97 4.92
CA ALA A 7 2.52 12.57 5.54
C ALA A 7 2.39 11.24 6.32
N ALA A 8 1.26 11.00 6.98
CA ALA A 8 0.99 9.72 7.64
C ALA A 8 0.89 8.57 6.62
N ILE A 9 0.23 8.79 5.46
CA ILE A 9 0.20 7.82 4.35
C ILE A 9 1.63 7.50 3.89
N ALA A 10 2.47 8.52 3.69
CA ALA A 10 3.87 8.32 3.34
C ALA A 10 4.62 7.52 4.42
N GLY A 11 4.37 7.80 5.70
CA GLY A 11 4.95 7.05 6.82
C GLY A 11 4.57 5.57 6.82
N ILE A 12 3.31 5.25 6.53
CA ILE A 12 2.84 3.85 6.39
C ILE A 12 3.58 3.17 5.25
N TRP A 13 3.63 3.79 4.05
CA TRP A 13 4.36 3.23 2.92
C TRP A 13 5.84 3.03 3.20
N MET A 14 6.47 3.95 3.93
CA MET A 14 7.87 3.83 4.34
C MET A 14 8.08 2.64 5.28
N ALA A 15 7.21 2.48 6.27
CA ALA A 15 7.28 1.36 7.22
C ALA A 15 7.09 0.01 6.52
N ASP A 16 6.07 -0.10 5.67
CA ASP A 16 5.80 -1.30 4.88
C ASP A 16 6.95 -1.59 3.91
N GLY A 17 7.47 -0.55 3.25
CA GLY A 17 8.59 -0.66 2.33
C GLY A 17 9.85 -1.18 3.02
N LEU A 18 10.22 -0.61 4.17
CA LEU A 18 11.37 -1.06 4.97
C LEU A 18 11.18 -2.50 5.49
N ALA A 19 9.98 -2.87 5.90
CA ALA A 19 9.69 -4.23 6.33
C ALA A 19 9.91 -5.25 5.20
N LEU A 20 9.48 -4.93 3.98
CA LEU A 20 9.70 -5.76 2.79
C LEU A 20 11.17 -5.79 2.34
N LEU A 21 11.95 -4.75 2.61
CA LEU A 21 13.38 -4.74 2.30
C LEU A 21 14.19 -5.61 3.27
N THR A 22 13.90 -5.47 4.55
CA THR A 22 14.67 -6.08 5.65
C THR A 22 14.32 -7.55 5.85
N VAL A 23 13.03 -7.87 6.01
CA VAL A 23 12.54 -9.21 6.39
C VAL A 23 11.34 -9.65 5.53
N PRO A 24 11.45 -9.63 4.19
CA PRO A 24 10.31 -9.85 3.27
C PRO A 24 9.56 -11.14 3.56
N LEU A 25 10.26 -12.28 3.61
CA LEU A 25 9.63 -13.59 3.75
C LEU A 25 8.93 -13.76 5.10
N LEU A 26 9.48 -13.18 6.17
CA LEU A 26 8.86 -13.24 7.50
C LEU A 26 7.56 -12.45 7.53
N VAL A 27 7.58 -11.24 6.97
CA VAL A 27 6.39 -10.36 6.88
C VAL A 27 5.30 -11.05 6.07
N ILE A 28 5.63 -11.56 4.88
CA ILE A 28 4.68 -12.24 4.02
C ILE A 28 4.11 -13.51 4.67
N LYS A 29 4.96 -14.33 5.30
CA LYS A 29 4.50 -15.52 6.01
C LYS A 29 3.55 -15.16 7.15
N ARG A 30 3.84 -14.10 7.91
CA ARG A 30 2.92 -13.63 8.97
C ARG A 30 1.60 -13.12 8.44
N VAL A 31 1.60 -12.41 7.31
CA VAL A 31 0.37 -11.98 6.63
C VAL A 31 -0.43 -13.20 6.17
N GLN A 32 0.21 -14.19 5.55
CA GLN A 32 -0.43 -15.43 5.11
C GLN A 32 -1.05 -16.20 6.29
N GLU A 33 -0.28 -16.43 7.37
CA GLU A 33 -0.78 -17.09 8.58
C GLU A 33 -1.99 -16.34 9.19
N SER A 34 -1.93 -15.01 9.24
CA SER A 34 -3.02 -14.19 9.77
C SER A 34 -4.28 -14.32 8.93
N LEU A 35 -4.15 -14.34 7.60
CA LEU A 35 -5.28 -14.49 6.68
C LEU A 35 -5.89 -15.90 6.71
N LEU A 36 -5.07 -16.94 6.88
CA LEU A 36 -5.55 -18.31 7.07
C LEU A 36 -6.36 -18.43 8.37
N ASN A 37 -5.90 -17.81 9.46
CA ASN A 37 -6.57 -17.84 10.76
C ASN A 37 -7.81 -16.92 10.82
N SER A 38 -7.81 -15.81 10.06
CA SER A 38 -8.84 -14.78 10.13
C SER A 38 -9.04 -14.12 8.77
N PRO A 39 -9.80 -14.75 7.85
CA PRO A 39 -10.02 -14.20 6.50
C PRO A 39 -10.80 -12.87 6.52
N GLN A 40 -11.48 -12.55 7.63
CA GLN A 40 -12.11 -11.25 7.84
C GLN A 40 -11.10 -10.10 7.89
N LEU A 41 -9.80 -10.37 8.09
CA LEU A 41 -8.75 -9.36 8.02
C LEU A 41 -8.71 -8.64 6.67
N LEU A 42 -9.13 -9.29 5.58
CA LEU A 42 -9.26 -8.63 4.27
C LEU A 42 -10.24 -7.45 4.28
N ARG A 43 -11.18 -7.39 5.22
CA ARG A 43 -12.08 -6.23 5.37
C ARG A 43 -11.34 -4.97 5.81
N TRP A 44 -10.17 -5.10 6.46
CA TRP A 44 -9.34 -3.96 6.84
C TRP A 44 -8.73 -3.24 5.63
N GLU A 45 -8.71 -3.87 4.46
CA GLU A 45 -8.35 -3.17 3.21
C GLU A 45 -9.34 -2.04 2.87
N ALA A 46 -10.52 -1.98 3.51
CA ALA A 46 -11.41 -0.82 3.45
C ALA A 46 -10.74 0.46 3.97
N VAL A 47 -9.81 0.34 4.93
CA VAL A 47 -8.96 1.47 5.36
C VAL A 47 -8.09 1.93 4.19
N GLY A 48 -7.50 0.99 3.45
CA GLY A 48 -6.74 1.27 2.23
C GLY A 48 -7.56 1.99 1.16
N ILE A 49 -8.83 1.63 0.99
CA ILE A 49 -9.77 2.35 0.10
C ILE A 49 -9.91 3.81 0.54
N GLY A 50 -10.16 4.04 1.84
CA GLY A 50 -10.28 5.37 2.41
C GLY A 50 -9.02 6.21 2.22
N LEU A 51 -7.84 5.63 2.50
CA LEU A 51 -6.56 6.31 2.28
C LEU A 51 -6.31 6.62 0.80
N GLY A 52 -6.70 5.72 -0.12
CA GLY A 52 -6.61 5.96 -1.56
C GLY A 52 -7.52 7.11 -2.03
N ALA A 53 -8.76 7.17 -1.54
CA ALA A 53 -9.68 8.26 -1.83
C ALA A 53 -9.16 9.60 -1.30
N ILE A 54 -8.65 9.61 -0.06
CA ILE A 54 -8.00 10.78 0.54
C ILE A 54 -6.81 11.25 -0.32
N LEU A 55 -5.97 10.32 -0.77
CA LEU A 55 -4.83 10.63 -1.62
C LEU A 55 -5.28 11.31 -2.92
N ILE A 56 -6.29 10.78 -3.61
CA ILE A 56 -6.79 11.36 -4.87
C ILE A 56 -7.40 12.75 -4.66
N LEU A 57 -8.26 12.88 -3.65
CA LEU A 57 -8.99 14.13 -3.40
C LEU A 57 -8.05 15.26 -2.99
N TRP A 58 -6.98 14.93 -2.27
CA TRP A 58 -6.07 15.91 -1.69
C TRP A 58 -4.73 16.03 -2.41
N SER A 59 -4.50 15.25 -3.49
CA SER A 59 -3.30 15.37 -4.33
C SER A 59 -3.36 16.51 -5.34
N GLY A 60 -4.51 17.20 -5.47
CA GLY A 60 -4.71 18.31 -6.41
C GLY A 60 -3.60 19.39 -6.41
N PRO A 61 -3.19 19.92 -5.24
CA PRO A 61 -2.23 21.00 -5.16
C PRO A 61 -0.76 20.56 -5.09
N ILE A 62 -0.45 19.25 -5.16
CA ILE A 62 0.93 18.74 -5.00
C ILE A 62 1.53 18.29 -6.34
N PRO A 63 2.86 18.46 -6.56
CA PRO A 63 3.54 17.99 -7.76
C PRO A 63 3.32 16.49 -8.01
N TYR A 64 3.47 16.05 -9.27
CA TYR A 64 3.28 14.65 -9.70
C TYR A 64 1.84 14.12 -9.57
N GLN A 65 0.84 15.00 -9.74
CA GLN A 65 -0.58 14.67 -9.60
C GLN A 65 -1.05 13.36 -10.29
N PRO A 66 -0.64 13.04 -11.55
CA PRO A 66 -1.04 11.78 -12.18
C PRO A 66 -0.53 10.53 -11.43
N LEU A 67 0.66 10.61 -10.83
CA LEU A 67 1.22 9.52 -10.02
C LEU A 67 0.30 9.24 -8.83
N TRP A 68 -0.11 10.28 -8.11
CA TRP A 68 -0.99 10.14 -6.94
C TRP A 68 -2.38 9.62 -7.29
N TRP A 69 -2.91 10.00 -8.45
CA TRP A 69 -4.16 9.45 -8.95
C TRP A 69 -4.06 7.97 -9.30
N ILE A 70 -2.99 7.57 -9.98
CA ILE A 70 -2.75 6.16 -10.32
C ILE A 70 -2.55 5.34 -9.04
N THR A 71 -1.71 5.83 -8.11
CA THR A 71 -1.45 5.14 -6.83
C THR A 71 -2.71 5.04 -5.98
N GLY A 72 -3.45 6.15 -5.81
CA GLY A 72 -4.71 6.14 -5.06
C GLY A 72 -5.78 5.27 -5.72
N GLY A 73 -5.86 5.29 -7.05
CA GLY A 73 -6.74 4.43 -7.83
C GLY A 73 -6.40 2.95 -7.63
N ALA A 74 -5.11 2.60 -7.67
CA ALA A 74 -4.65 1.24 -7.41
C ALA A 74 -5.00 0.78 -5.98
N MET A 75 -4.86 1.65 -4.97
CA MET A 75 -5.28 1.36 -3.59
C MET A 75 -6.78 1.09 -3.49
N ILE A 76 -7.61 1.91 -4.14
CA ILE A 76 -9.07 1.71 -4.17
C ILE A 76 -9.42 0.41 -4.87
N ILE A 77 -8.88 0.16 -6.06
CA ILE A 77 -9.19 -1.03 -6.86
C ILE A 77 -8.78 -2.29 -6.11
N LYS A 78 -7.54 -2.34 -5.59
CA LYS A 78 -7.05 -3.46 -4.77
C LYS A 78 -7.93 -3.64 -3.54
N GLY A 79 -8.22 -2.55 -2.81
CA GLY A 79 -9.02 -2.60 -1.60
C GLY A 79 -10.43 -3.15 -1.88
N CYS A 80 -11.12 -2.62 -2.88
CA CYS A 80 -12.44 -3.10 -3.32
C CYS A 80 -12.42 -4.58 -3.73
N PHE A 81 -11.38 -5.00 -4.47
CA PHE A 81 -11.22 -6.38 -4.88
C PHE A 81 -11.02 -7.30 -3.67
N LEU A 82 -10.21 -6.91 -2.69
CA LEU A 82 -9.94 -7.73 -1.51
C LEU A 82 -11.12 -7.76 -0.52
N THR A 83 -11.86 -6.66 -0.37
CA THR A 83 -13.01 -6.59 0.54
C THR A 83 -14.24 -7.31 -0.01
N TRP A 84 -14.62 -7.03 -1.26
CA TRP A 84 -15.89 -7.50 -1.86
C TRP A 84 -15.73 -8.54 -2.96
N GLY A 85 -14.50 -8.78 -3.45
CA GLY A 85 -14.28 -9.74 -4.54
C GLY A 85 -14.72 -11.16 -4.20
N PRO A 86 -15.13 -11.97 -5.20
CA PRO A 86 -15.46 -13.38 -4.99
C PRO A 86 -14.26 -14.14 -4.43
N ALA A 87 -14.49 -15.03 -3.45
CA ALA A 87 -13.42 -15.85 -2.88
C ALA A 87 -12.66 -16.64 -3.95
N ALA A 88 -13.38 -17.18 -4.94
CA ALA A 88 -12.81 -17.97 -6.05
C ALA A 88 -11.76 -17.22 -6.88
N TRP A 89 -11.81 -15.89 -6.93
CA TRP A 89 -10.84 -15.07 -7.68
C TRP A 89 -9.76 -14.50 -6.74
N ARG A 90 -10.13 -14.19 -5.50
CA ARG A 90 -9.19 -13.67 -4.50
C ARG A 90 -8.17 -14.70 -4.07
N THR A 91 -8.58 -15.94 -3.79
CA THR A 91 -7.68 -16.97 -3.28
C THR A 91 -6.53 -17.31 -4.24
N PRO A 92 -6.74 -17.59 -5.55
CA PRO A 92 -5.62 -17.87 -6.44
C PRO A 92 -4.69 -16.66 -6.63
N LEU A 93 -5.22 -15.44 -6.58
CA LEU A 93 -4.40 -14.23 -6.63
C LEU A 93 -3.53 -14.09 -5.38
N LEU A 94 -4.10 -14.33 -4.20
CA LEU A 94 -3.37 -14.28 -2.93
C LEU A 94 -2.30 -15.37 -2.88
N ASP A 95 -2.62 -16.59 -3.29
CA ASP A 95 -1.66 -17.70 -3.35
C ASP A 95 -0.51 -17.39 -4.30
N TRP A 96 -0.80 -16.82 -5.47
CA TRP A 96 0.23 -16.35 -6.40
C TRP A 96 1.07 -15.21 -5.80
N CYS A 97 0.47 -14.28 -5.07
CA CYS A 97 1.19 -13.22 -4.37
C CYS A 97 2.10 -13.77 -3.25
N PHE A 98 1.70 -14.84 -2.56
CA PHE A 98 2.48 -15.47 -1.48
C PHE A 98 3.56 -16.44 -1.97
N ALA A 99 3.45 -16.93 -3.20
CA ALA A 99 4.44 -17.81 -3.82
C ALA A 99 5.62 -17.05 -4.47
N ARG A 100 5.66 -15.72 -4.36
CA ARG A 100 6.69 -14.86 -4.97
C ARG A 100 8.04 -14.99 -4.26
N GLU A 101 9.11 -14.70 -4.98
CA GLU A 101 10.46 -14.74 -4.43
C GLU A 101 10.75 -13.55 -3.52
N ALA A 102 11.72 -13.71 -2.62
CA ALA A 102 12.16 -12.64 -1.71
C ALA A 102 12.56 -11.36 -2.46
N ILE A 103 13.15 -11.50 -3.65
CA ILE A 103 13.59 -10.38 -4.47
C ILE A 103 12.42 -9.54 -4.99
N ASP A 104 11.32 -10.19 -5.38
CA ASP A 104 10.12 -9.51 -5.88
C ASP A 104 9.54 -8.61 -4.78
N TYR A 105 9.46 -9.11 -3.54
CA TYR A 105 8.99 -8.32 -2.40
C TYR A 105 9.91 -7.13 -2.10
N ARG A 106 11.22 -7.28 -2.25
CA ARG A 106 12.17 -6.17 -2.09
C ARG A 106 11.98 -5.09 -3.16
N PHE A 107 11.68 -5.46 -4.40
CA PHE A 107 11.34 -4.49 -5.44
C PHE A 107 10.08 -3.69 -5.08
N PHE A 108 9.05 -4.35 -4.57
CA PHE A 108 7.87 -3.65 -4.05
C PHE A 108 8.22 -2.76 -2.84
N GLY A 109 9.12 -3.23 -1.97
CA GLY A 109 9.62 -2.44 -0.85
C GLY A 109 10.34 -1.16 -1.28
N LEU A 110 11.25 -1.26 -2.27
CA LEU A 110 11.93 -0.11 -2.86
C LEU A 110 10.93 0.87 -3.49
N TRP A 111 9.95 0.35 -4.21
CA TRP A 111 8.90 1.16 -4.83
C TRP A 111 8.07 1.92 -3.78
N LEU A 112 7.67 1.27 -2.68
CA LEU A 112 6.94 1.90 -1.58
C LEU A 112 7.77 2.98 -0.87
N CYS A 113 9.05 2.70 -0.60
CA CYS A 113 9.97 3.69 -0.04
C CYS A 113 10.13 4.90 -0.97
N MET A 114 10.26 4.66 -2.27
CA MET A 114 10.34 5.74 -3.27
C MET A 114 9.08 6.60 -3.28
N LEU A 115 7.89 5.98 -3.30
CA LEU A 115 6.61 6.70 -3.22
C LEU A 115 6.48 7.51 -1.93
N ALA A 116 6.89 6.97 -0.79
CA ALA A 116 6.88 7.67 0.48
C ALA A 116 7.74 8.94 0.44
N VAL A 117 9.00 8.81 -0.03
CA VAL A 117 9.93 9.93 -0.16
C VAL A 117 9.38 10.97 -1.15
N LEU A 118 8.88 10.54 -2.31
CA LEU A 118 8.29 11.44 -3.30
C LEU A 118 7.09 12.20 -2.73
N LEU A 119 6.24 11.54 -1.92
CA LEU A 119 5.08 12.18 -1.32
C LEU A 119 5.51 13.22 -0.27
N LEU A 120 6.48 12.88 0.59
CA LEU A 120 7.05 13.82 1.56
C LEU A 120 7.75 15.01 0.87
N HIS A 121 8.43 14.76 -0.24
CA HIS A 121 9.06 15.81 -1.05
C HIS A 121 7.99 16.72 -1.68
N ALA A 122 6.94 16.14 -2.29
CA ALA A 122 5.83 16.88 -2.87
C ALA A 122 5.06 17.72 -1.82
N LEU A 123 5.09 17.30 -0.55
CA LEU A 123 4.53 18.05 0.58
C LEU A 123 5.46 19.17 1.10
N GLY A 124 6.70 19.25 0.61
CA GLY A 124 7.72 20.20 1.06
C GLY A 124 8.33 19.87 2.43
N LEU A 125 8.25 18.61 2.88
CA LEU A 125 8.76 18.18 4.20
C LEU A 125 10.21 17.68 4.15
N LEU A 126 10.76 17.40 2.96
CA LEU A 126 12.13 16.92 2.75
C LEU A 126 13.09 17.99 2.21
N HIS A 127 12.62 19.22 1.99
CA HIS A 127 13.48 20.35 1.64
C HIS A 127 13.35 21.44 2.72
N ARG A 128 14.47 21.70 3.38
CA ARG A 128 14.80 23.00 3.96
C ARG A 128 15.91 23.60 3.10
#